data_AF-A0A9D6X3G2-F1
#
_entry.id   AF-A0A9D6X3G2-F1
#
_cell.length_a   1.000
_cell.length_b   1.000
_cell.length_c   1.000
_cell.angle_alpha   90.00
_cell.angle_beta   90.00
_cell.angle_gamma   90.00
#
_symmetry.space_group_name_H-M   'P 1'
#
loop_
_entity.id
_entity.type
_entity.pdbx_description
1 polymer ?
#
loop_
_entity_poly.entity_id
_entity_poly.type
_entity_poly.pdbx_seq_one_letter_code
_entity_poly.pdbx_strand_id
1 'polypeptide(L)'
;MTPRRGPPDPGPVVAVNVGRDDARRVVREGLAARGFDAAEPEDILTGQAAAIEASHCGQVDAPQARRMALAQVARDQQMARAVAAHADRGIVLLAGNGHVRNDLGVPRWLQPALRGRAQSVGVLEAAEAASAFDLHTVVPAQPRPDPCGALRTPTGK
;
A
#
# COMPACT_ATOMS: atom_id res chain seq x y z
N MET A 1 -1.65 -41.42 -20.10
CA MET A 1 -1.85 -39.99 -20.40
C MET A 1 -2.59 -39.35 -19.24
N THR A 2 -1.90 -38.60 -18.40
CA THR A 2 -2.53 -37.83 -17.31
C THR A 2 -3.24 -36.63 -17.92
N PRO A 3 -4.54 -36.39 -17.65
CA PRO A 3 -5.23 -35.24 -18.21
C PRO A 3 -4.58 -33.96 -17.67
N ARG A 4 -4.17 -33.06 -18.58
CA ARG A 4 -3.77 -31.70 -18.20
C ARG A 4 -4.99 -31.02 -17.58
N ARG A 5 -4.95 -30.70 -16.29
CA ARG A 5 -5.94 -29.81 -15.69
C ARG A 5 -5.85 -28.47 -16.44
N GLY A 6 -6.98 -27.99 -16.94
CA GLY A 6 -7.08 -26.63 -17.46
C GLY A 6 -6.73 -25.61 -16.37
N PRO A 7 -6.43 -24.35 -16.73
CA PRO A 7 -6.18 -23.31 -15.74
C PRO A 7 -7.40 -23.19 -14.81
N PRO A 8 -7.20 -23.04 -13.49
CA PRO A 8 -8.30 -22.84 -12.56
C PRO A 8 -9.10 -21.58 -12.94
N ASP A 9 -10.40 -21.59 -12.67
CA ASP A 9 -11.26 -20.39 -12.75
C ASP A 9 -10.61 -19.26 -11.92
N PRO A 10 -10.33 -18.08 -12.50
CA PRO A 10 -9.56 -17.01 -11.84
C PRO A 10 -10.21 -16.45 -10.57
N GLY A 11 -11.44 -16.86 -10.24
CA GLY A 11 -12.17 -16.35 -9.09
C GLY A 11 -12.63 -14.90 -9.30
N PRO A 12 -13.46 -14.38 -8.38
CA PRO A 12 -14.02 -13.04 -8.53
C PRO A 12 -12.96 -11.95 -8.28
N VAL A 13 -13.09 -10.83 -8.99
CA VAL A 13 -12.38 -9.59 -8.64
C VAL A 13 -13.08 -8.95 -7.44
N VAL A 14 -12.34 -8.66 -6.37
CA VAL A 14 -12.86 -8.08 -5.13
C VAL A 14 -12.22 -6.73 -4.87
N ALA A 15 -13.03 -5.71 -4.60
CA ALA A 15 -12.55 -4.42 -4.15
C ALA A 15 -12.19 -4.49 -2.65
N VAL A 16 -10.96 -4.10 -2.31
CA VAL A 16 -10.38 -4.28 -0.96
C VAL A 16 -9.89 -2.97 -0.34
N ASN A 17 -10.17 -1.84 -0.97
CA ASN A 17 -9.75 -0.53 -0.47
C ASN A 17 -10.76 0.01 0.56
N VAL A 18 -10.29 0.92 1.42
CA VAL A 18 -11.15 1.68 2.34
C VAL A 18 -11.96 2.72 1.58
N GLY A 19 -13.24 2.87 1.91
CA GLY A 19 -14.10 3.90 1.34
C GLY A 19 -13.58 5.31 1.63
N ARG A 20 -13.86 6.27 0.73
CA ARG A 20 -13.32 7.64 0.87
C ARG A 20 -13.73 8.31 2.18
N ASP A 21 -14.99 8.14 2.58
CA ASP A 21 -15.50 8.76 3.81
C ASP A 21 -14.95 8.08 5.06
N ASP A 22 -14.70 6.78 5.01
CA ASP A 22 -14.02 6.05 6.09
C ASP A 22 -12.56 6.49 6.23
N ALA A 23 -11.84 6.65 5.11
CA ALA A 23 -10.47 7.15 5.13
C ALA A 23 -10.41 8.58 5.73
N ARG A 24 -11.35 9.46 5.37
CA ARG A 24 -11.47 10.80 5.95
C ARG A 24 -11.78 10.76 7.45
N ARG A 25 -12.65 9.84 7.87
CA ARG A 25 -12.97 9.63 9.30
C ARG A 25 -11.73 9.17 10.06
N VAL A 26 -10.99 8.18 9.54
CA VAL A 26 -9.74 7.71 10.16
C VAL A 26 -8.73 8.84 10.36
N VAL A 27 -8.56 9.72 9.37
CA VAL A 27 -7.63 10.86 9.48
C VAL A 27 -8.04 11.85 10.59
N ARG A 28 -9.35 12.01 10.84
CA ARG A 28 -9.88 12.95 11.85
C ARG A 28 -10.02 12.34 13.24
N GLU A 29 -10.44 11.09 13.30
CA GLU A 29 -10.97 10.41 14.49
C GLU A 29 -10.06 9.25 14.94
N GLY A 30 -9.03 8.90 14.17
CA GLY A 30 -8.11 7.80 14.43
C GLY A 30 -8.58 6.46 13.85
N LEU A 31 -7.67 5.47 13.85
CA LEU A 31 -7.89 4.13 13.29
C LEU A 31 -9.05 3.38 13.97
N ALA A 32 -9.11 3.45 15.30
CA ALA A 32 -10.12 2.76 16.11
C ALA A 32 -11.56 3.17 15.75
N ALA A 33 -11.78 4.42 15.30
CA ALA A 33 -13.11 4.94 14.97
C ALA A 33 -13.80 4.14 13.85
N ARG A 34 -13.04 3.44 13.00
CA ARG A 34 -13.53 2.57 11.93
C ARG A 34 -13.17 1.10 12.12
N GLY A 35 -12.83 0.70 13.34
CA GLY A 35 -12.53 -0.70 13.68
C GLY A 35 -11.22 -1.20 13.10
N PHE A 36 -10.26 -0.32 12.83
CA PHE A 36 -8.87 -0.70 12.55
C PHE A 36 -8.10 -0.86 13.86
N ASP A 37 -7.03 -1.64 13.81
CA ASP A 37 -6.08 -1.73 14.91
C ASP A 37 -5.51 -0.33 15.18
N ALA A 38 -5.64 0.10 16.44
CA ALA A 38 -5.16 1.38 16.93
C ALA A 38 -3.66 1.36 17.24
N ALA A 39 -3.05 0.17 17.26
CA ALA A 39 -1.61 0.07 17.31
C ALA A 39 -1.04 0.74 16.05
N GLU A 40 -0.24 1.76 16.30
CA GLU A 40 0.44 2.54 15.30
C GLU A 40 1.96 2.32 15.48
N PRO A 41 2.52 1.19 14.99
CA PRO A 41 3.95 0.96 15.08
C PRO A 41 4.71 2.15 14.50
N GLU A 42 5.64 2.71 15.28
CA GLU A 42 6.32 3.97 14.94
C GLU A 42 7.10 3.87 13.64
N ASP A 43 7.68 2.70 13.35
CA ASP A 43 8.35 2.38 12.09
C ASP A 43 7.40 2.53 10.89
N ILE A 44 6.19 1.98 11.01
CA ILE A 44 5.17 2.05 9.95
C ILE A 44 4.68 3.48 9.77
N LEU A 45 4.32 4.17 10.86
CA LEU A 45 3.85 5.56 10.77
C LEU A 45 4.89 6.49 10.17
N THR A 46 6.14 6.39 10.63
CA THR A 46 7.23 7.23 10.14
C THR A 46 7.50 6.97 8.66
N GLY A 47 7.57 5.70 8.25
CA GLY A 47 7.79 5.35 6.85
C GLY A 47 6.64 5.78 5.93
N GLN A 48 5.38 5.63 6.37
CA GLN A 48 4.21 6.08 5.62
C GLN A 48 4.13 7.61 5.54
N ALA A 49 4.45 8.32 6.63
CA ALA A 49 4.51 9.78 6.64
C ALA A 49 5.58 10.30 5.66
N ALA A 50 6.78 9.72 5.67
CA ALA A 50 7.84 10.08 4.72
C ALA A 50 7.44 9.83 3.26
N ALA A 51 6.75 8.71 2.97
CA ALA A 51 6.21 8.44 1.65
C ALA A 51 5.14 9.45 1.23
N ILE A 52 4.34 9.94 2.18
CA ILE A 52 3.35 11.00 1.94
C ILE A 52 4.05 12.32 1.62
N GLU A 53 5.02 12.74 2.42
CA GLU A 53 5.78 13.98 2.15
C GLU A 53 6.42 13.97 0.77
N ALA A 54 7.07 12.85 0.40
CA ALA A 54 7.71 12.68 -0.90
C ALA A 54 6.69 12.73 -2.06
N SER A 55 5.56 12.04 -1.92
CA SER A 55 4.51 12.03 -2.96
C SER A 55 3.75 13.35 -3.09
N HIS A 56 3.84 14.23 -2.09
CA HIS A 56 3.25 15.57 -2.10
C HIS A 56 4.30 16.66 -2.39
N CYS A 57 5.50 16.28 -2.85
CA CYS A 57 6.56 17.21 -3.24
C CYS A 57 6.89 18.25 -2.15
N GLY A 58 6.85 17.83 -0.88
CA GLY A 58 7.13 18.69 0.28
C GLY A 58 6.07 19.76 0.57
N GLN A 59 4.89 19.72 -0.06
CA GLN A 59 3.81 20.69 0.17
C GLN A 59 2.97 20.38 1.42
N VAL A 60 3.17 19.22 2.04
CA VAL A 60 2.53 18.83 3.30
C VAL A 60 3.58 18.83 4.40
N ASP A 61 3.23 19.39 5.55
CA ASP A 61 4.11 19.36 6.72
C ASP A 61 4.08 17.99 7.41
N ALA A 62 5.07 17.74 8.27
CA ALA A 62 5.21 16.47 8.97
C ALA A 62 3.97 16.10 9.83
N PRO A 63 3.35 17.02 10.60
CA PRO A 63 2.11 16.72 11.32
C PRO A 63 0.95 16.29 10.40
N GLN A 64 0.78 16.96 9.26
CA GLN A 64 -0.24 16.61 8.28
C GLN A 64 0.06 15.28 7.60
N ALA A 65 1.31 15.04 7.21
CA ALA A 65 1.74 13.78 6.62
C ALA A 65 1.47 12.61 7.57
N ARG A 66 1.79 12.76 8.86
CA ARG A 66 1.51 11.75 9.88
C ARG A 66 0.01 11.48 10.05
N ARG A 67 -0.85 12.50 10.02
CA ARG A 67 -2.31 12.30 10.04
C ARG A 67 -2.80 11.57 8.78
N MET A 68 -2.27 11.92 7.61
CA MET A 68 -2.61 11.26 6.36
C MET A 68 -2.10 9.81 6.31
N ALA A 69 -1.01 9.50 7.00
CA ALA A 69 -0.46 8.14 7.12
C ALA A 69 -1.47 7.17 7.75
N LEU A 70 -2.36 7.64 8.63
CA LEU A 70 -3.44 6.83 9.20
C LEU A 70 -4.37 6.28 8.11
N ALA A 71 -4.63 7.04 7.04
CA ALA A 71 -5.41 6.53 5.92
C ALA A 71 -4.66 5.42 5.17
N GLN A 72 -3.34 5.51 5.03
CA GLN A 72 -2.52 4.45 4.42
C GLN A 72 -2.54 3.18 5.27
N VAL A 73 -2.37 3.32 6.59
CA VAL A 73 -2.45 2.22 7.54
C VAL A 73 -3.81 1.53 7.50
N ALA A 74 -4.92 2.29 7.49
CA ALA A 74 -6.26 1.72 7.37
C ALA A 74 -6.45 0.92 6.08
N ARG A 75 -5.93 1.43 4.95
CA ARG A 75 -5.96 0.72 3.66
C ARG A 75 -5.19 -0.59 3.72
N ASP A 76 -3.98 -0.56 4.29
CA ASP A 76 -3.14 -1.74 4.40
C ASP A 76 -3.76 -2.81 5.31
N GLN A 77 -4.34 -2.41 6.44
CA GLN A 77 -5.10 -3.32 7.30
C GLN A 77 -6.33 -3.91 6.59
N GLN A 78 -7.08 -3.10 5.85
CA GLN A 78 -8.25 -3.58 5.10
C GLN A 78 -7.86 -4.60 4.02
N MET A 79 -6.80 -4.30 3.26
CA MET A 79 -6.27 -5.22 2.25
C MET A 79 -5.73 -6.51 2.89
N ALA A 80 -5.03 -6.42 4.03
CA ALA A 80 -4.54 -7.59 4.76
C ALA A 80 -5.69 -8.49 5.24
N ARG A 81 -6.80 -7.91 5.74
CA ARG A 81 -8.01 -8.65 6.10
C ARG A 81 -8.59 -9.38 4.90
N ALA A 82 -8.66 -8.72 3.75
CA ALA A 82 -9.17 -9.33 2.52
C ALA A 82 -8.27 -10.47 2.02
N VAL A 83 -6.94 -10.29 2.06
CA VAL A 83 -5.97 -11.35 1.73
C VAL A 83 -6.14 -12.55 2.65
N ALA A 84 -6.24 -12.34 3.95
CA ALA A 84 -6.47 -13.42 4.92
C ALA A 84 -7.78 -14.17 4.67
N ALA A 85 -8.87 -13.47 4.35
CA ALA A 85 -10.17 -14.07 4.09
C ALA A 85 -10.22 -14.95 2.82
N HIS A 86 -9.26 -14.80 1.90
CA HIS A 86 -9.23 -15.52 0.62
C HIS A 86 -8.00 -16.44 0.46
N ALA A 87 -7.13 -16.50 1.47
CA ALA A 87 -5.83 -17.15 1.39
C ALA A 87 -5.91 -18.65 1.04
N ASP A 88 -6.96 -19.35 1.46
CA ASP A 88 -7.11 -20.81 1.26
C ASP A 88 -7.31 -21.22 -0.21
N ARG A 89 -7.78 -20.30 -1.05
CA ARG A 89 -8.01 -20.54 -2.49
C ARG A 89 -6.86 -20.10 -3.38
N GLY A 90 -5.85 -19.44 -2.80
CA GLY A 90 -4.90 -18.63 -3.54
C GLY A 90 -5.50 -17.27 -3.91
N ILE A 91 -4.75 -16.20 -3.70
CA ILE A 91 -5.17 -14.83 -4.01
C ILE A 91 -3.97 -14.04 -4.54
N VAL A 92 -4.25 -13.12 -5.45
CA VAL A 92 -3.32 -12.07 -5.88
C VAL A 92 -3.90 -10.73 -5.45
N LEU A 93 -3.13 -9.99 -4.64
CA LEU A 93 -3.44 -8.60 -4.35
C LEU A 93 -2.76 -7.71 -5.39
N LEU A 94 -3.56 -6.99 -6.17
CA LEU A 94 -3.06 -5.94 -7.06
C LEU A 94 -3.25 -4.58 -6.37
N ALA A 95 -2.14 -3.94 -5.99
CA ALA A 95 -2.13 -2.63 -5.34
C ALA A 95 -0.89 -1.83 -5.75
N GLY A 96 -0.88 -0.52 -5.45
CA GLY A 96 0.30 0.32 -5.70
C GLY A 96 1.52 -0.15 -4.90
N ASN A 97 2.73 0.08 -5.42
CA ASN A 97 3.98 -0.40 -4.81
C ASN A 97 4.09 -0.06 -3.33
N GLY A 98 3.68 1.13 -2.89
CA GLY A 98 3.70 1.52 -1.48
C GLY A 98 2.93 0.57 -0.55
N HIS A 99 1.85 -0.04 -1.03
CA HIS A 99 1.01 -0.96 -0.27
C HIS A 99 1.54 -2.39 -0.22
N VAL A 100 2.36 -2.80 -1.19
CA VAL A 100 2.88 -4.17 -1.25
C VAL A 100 4.30 -4.30 -0.66
N ARG A 101 4.97 -3.21 -0.28
CA ARG A 101 6.28 -3.27 0.37
C ARG A 101 6.28 -4.12 1.63
N ASN A 102 7.34 -4.92 1.81
CA ASN A 102 7.52 -5.80 2.97
C ASN A 102 7.81 -5.06 4.28
N ASP A 103 8.36 -3.84 4.20
CA ASP A 103 8.76 -3.04 5.37
C ASP A 103 7.61 -2.20 5.96
N LEU A 104 6.65 -1.73 5.15
CA LEU A 104 5.64 -0.77 5.59
C LEU A 104 4.18 -1.11 5.21
N GLY A 105 3.97 -1.94 4.18
CA GLY A 105 2.66 -2.15 3.56
C GLY A 105 1.84 -3.30 4.17
N VAL A 106 0.92 -3.83 3.36
CA VAL A 106 0.06 -4.99 3.65
C VAL A 106 0.80 -6.17 4.29
N PRO A 107 2.00 -6.58 3.84
CA PRO A 107 2.73 -7.66 4.48
C PRO A 107 2.89 -7.46 5.99
N ARG A 108 3.07 -6.23 6.50
CA ARG A 108 3.22 -5.93 7.94
C ARG A 108 1.96 -6.19 8.78
N TRP A 109 0.81 -6.36 8.14
CA TRP A 109 -0.48 -6.60 8.79
C TRP A 109 -0.99 -8.03 8.65
N LEU A 110 -0.27 -8.90 7.93
CA LEU A 110 -0.58 -10.33 7.84
C LEU A 110 -0.17 -11.08 9.11
N GLN A 111 -0.86 -12.18 9.42
CA GLN A 111 -0.42 -13.11 10.47
C GLN A 111 0.92 -13.76 10.07
N PRO A 112 1.82 -14.09 11.03
CA PRO A 112 3.15 -14.62 10.71
C PRO A 112 3.16 -15.82 9.76
N ALA A 113 2.22 -16.77 9.94
CA ALA A 113 2.10 -17.94 9.08
C ALA A 113 1.72 -17.58 7.63
N LEU A 114 0.81 -16.61 7.44
CA LEU A 114 0.41 -16.16 6.11
C LEU A 114 1.49 -15.28 5.47
N ARG A 115 2.15 -14.42 6.25
CA ARG A 115 3.29 -13.61 5.81
C ARG A 115 4.42 -14.49 5.29
N GLY A 116 4.77 -15.57 6.01
CA GLY A 116 5.87 -16.46 5.64
C GLY A 116 5.67 -17.24 4.33
N ARG A 117 4.46 -17.23 3.76
CA ARG A 117 4.14 -17.83 2.46
C ARG A 117 3.65 -16.81 1.43
N ALA A 118 3.59 -15.52 1.78
CA ALA A 118 3.25 -14.46 0.86
C ALA A 118 4.51 -14.05 0.10
N GLN A 119 4.34 -13.59 -1.15
CA GLN A 119 5.43 -13.03 -1.94
C GLN A 119 5.03 -11.65 -2.43
N SER A 120 5.86 -10.66 -2.11
CA SER A 120 5.72 -9.29 -2.58
C SER A 120 6.49 -9.08 -3.87
N VAL A 121 5.82 -8.47 -4.86
CA VAL A 121 6.38 -8.20 -6.18
C VAL A 121 6.28 -6.70 -6.48
N GLY A 122 7.43 -6.06 -6.70
CA GLY A 122 7.51 -4.64 -7.07
C GLY A 122 7.69 -4.45 -8.58
N VAL A 123 6.96 -3.52 -9.17
CA VAL A 123 7.19 -3.06 -10.56
C VAL A 123 7.69 -1.63 -10.51
N LEU A 124 8.98 -1.44 -10.73
CA LEU A 124 9.69 -0.20 -10.44
C LEU A 124 10.14 0.52 -11.71
N GLU A 125 10.23 1.84 -11.67
CA GLU A 125 10.87 2.63 -12.75
C GLU A 125 12.35 2.94 -12.42
N ALA A 126 12.78 2.66 -11.19
CA ALA A 126 14.14 2.86 -10.69
C ALA A 126 14.46 1.84 -9.57
N ALA A 127 15.74 1.49 -9.38
CA ALA A 127 16.14 0.35 -8.54
C ALA A 127 16.19 0.65 -7.02
N GLU A 128 16.06 1.90 -6.62
CA GLU A 128 16.28 2.40 -5.25
C GLU A 128 15.33 1.79 -4.22
N ALA A 129 14.18 1.26 -4.65
CA ALA A 129 13.20 0.60 -3.78
C ALA A 129 13.18 -0.93 -3.88
N ALA A 130 14.12 -1.55 -4.60
CA ALA A 130 14.12 -2.98 -4.90
C ALA A 130 14.15 -3.88 -3.65
N SER A 131 14.86 -3.47 -2.60
CA SER A 131 15.00 -4.23 -1.35
C SER A 131 13.71 -4.32 -0.53
N ALA A 132 12.69 -3.53 -0.86
CA ALA A 132 11.41 -3.56 -0.17
C ALA A 132 10.47 -4.70 -0.66
N PHE A 133 10.91 -5.51 -1.62
CA PHE A 133 10.12 -6.57 -2.25
C PHE A 133 10.91 -7.88 -2.29
N ASP A 134 10.21 -9.02 -2.36
CA ASP A 134 10.85 -10.33 -2.53
C ASP A 134 11.31 -10.54 -3.99
N LEU A 135 10.48 -10.06 -4.92
CA LEU A 135 10.78 -10.00 -6.34
C LEU A 135 10.56 -8.58 -6.83
N HIS A 136 11.34 -8.16 -7.82
CA HIS A 136 11.08 -6.89 -8.50
C HIS A 136 11.44 -6.99 -9.97
N THR A 137 10.84 -6.11 -10.75
CA THR A 137 11.26 -5.83 -12.12
C THR A 137 11.38 -4.33 -12.30
N VAL A 138 12.40 -3.90 -13.03
CA VAL A 138 12.59 -2.50 -13.40
C VAL A 138 12.13 -2.34 -14.84
N VAL A 139 11.18 -1.44 -15.07
CA VAL A 139 10.64 -1.12 -16.39
C VAL A 139 11.06 0.29 -16.79
N PRO A 140 11.13 0.59 -18.11
CA PRO A 140 11.37 1.95 -18.56
C PRO A 140 10.32 2.92 -18.00
N ALA A 141 10.79 4.05 -17.47
CA ALA A 141 9.93 5.10 -16.97
C ALA A 141 8.97 5.57 -18.09
N GLN A 142 7.69 5.70 -17.76
CA GLN A 142 6.72 6.19 -18.73
C GLN A 142 6.91 7.70 -18.97
N PRO A 143 6.97 8.16 -20.24
CA PRO A 143 7.03 9.59 -20.53
C PRO A 143 5.79 10.30 -19.96
N ARG A 144 6.01 11.17 -18.97
CA ARG A 144 4.95 11.95 -18.32
C ARG A 144 5.49 13.33 -17.91
N PRO A 145 4.63 14.36 -17.86
CA PRO A 145 5.01 15.65 -17.28
C PRO A 145 5.49 15.47 -15.83
N ASP A 146 6.28 16.43 -15.35
CA ASP A 146 6.70 16.46 -13.94
C ASP A 146 5.47 16.43 -13.01
N PRO A 147 5.28 15.36 -12.21
CA PRO A 147 4.14 15.25 -11.30
C PRO A 147 4.17 16.33 -10.21
N CYS A 148 5.35 16.85 -9.86
CA CYS A 148 5.47 17.96 -8.91
C CYS A 148 5.14 19.32 -9.54
N GLY A 149 5.14 19.45 -10.87
CA GLY A 149 4.90 20.72 -11.55
C GLY A 149 3.52 21.32 -11.21
N ALA A 150 2.50 20.47 -11.08
CA ALA A 150 1.14 20.88 -10.72
C ALA A 150 0.97 21.19 -9.22
N LEU A 151 1.90 20.73 -8.37
CA LEU A 151 1.83 20.87 -6.91
C LEU A 151 2.68 22.03 -6.38
N ARG A 152 3.70 22.46 -7.14
CA ARG A 152 4.50 23.63 -6.79
C ARG A 152 3.64 24.88 -6.93
N THR A 153 3.33 25.51 -5.80
CA THR A 153 2.82 26.89 -5.81
C THR A 153 3.91 27.78 -6.42
N PRO A 154 3.60 28.74 -7.31
CA PRO A 154 4.60 29.71 -7.76
C PRO A 154 5.22 30.36 -6.54
N THR A 155 6.55 30.29 -6.41
CA THR A 155 7.27 31.08 -5.41
C THR A 155 6.81 32.53 -5.54
N GLY A 156 6.21 33.05 -4.47
CA GLY A 156 5.52 34.33 -4.46
C GLY A 156 6.37 35.48 -5.00
N LYS A 157 5.67 36.41 -5.63
CA LYS A 157 6.09 37.79 -5.90
C LYS A 157 6.39 38.52 -4.60
#